data_AF-A0A5C7DUY4-F1
#
_entry.id   AF-A0A5C7DUY4-F1
#
_cell.length_a   1.000
_cell.length_b   1.000
_cell.length_c   1.000
_cell.angle_alpha   90.00
_cell.angle_beta   90.00
_cell.angle_gamma   90.00
#
_symmetry.space_group_name_H-M   'P 1'
#
loop_
_entity.id
_entity.type
_entity.pdbx_description
1 polymer ?
#
loop_
_entity_poly.entity_id
_entity_poly.type
_entity_poly.pdbx_seq_one_letter_code
_entity_poly.pdbx_strand_id
1 'polypeptide(L)'
;MKKPFYKLKRFYIPCIILIIILAVLAKLLYSPLYTIYWGMYHFPKAQLNFKNFEKMTLNPSPKDMIKIVDDYQPKLEDFKDLNTKMQKAIFDFKVAKLFGFEDRYFEVSLKSYIGLFIFLHGKEHTYFNYLNFISNLNSNEKQKYLNLRASTKDLEKQIFEEKLKFIKHYEEFYDYLDSIGYLDKGSWYKTMAIYPKITIRGLLLFHNNQLCSSKDTNFIFQNMKENYNIFNNLDPNSSKLLDKTLGKEWKDYRKNISIFIEDTINKIQKALDECK
;
A
#
# COMPACT_ATOMS: atom_id res chain seq x y z
N MET A 1 -29.56 53.51 22.99
CA MET A 1 -29.03 52.90 21.74
C MET A 1 -29.44 51.43 21.68
N LYS A 2 -30.20 51.01 20.64
CA LYS A 2 -30.43 49.59 20.37
C LYS A 2 -29.08 48.94 20.07
N LYS A 3 -28.69 47.89 20.82
CA LYS A 3 -27.45 47.15 20.54
C LYS A 3 -27.47 46.71 19.07
N PRO A 4 -26.37 46.85 18.32
CA PRO A 4 -26.36 46.42 16.93
C PRO A 4 -26.65 44.92 16.85
N PHE A 5 -27.41 44.52 15.82
CA PHE A 5 -28.04 43.20 15.71
C PHE A 5 -27.08 42.02 15.94
N TYR A 6 -25.83 42.14 15.48
CA TYR A 6 -24.77 41.14 15.67
C TYR A 6 -24.28 40.96 17.12
N LYS A 7 -24.63 41.87 18.05
CA LYS A 7 -24.32 41.76 19.49
C LYS A 7 -25.47 41.15 20.31
N LEU A 8 -26.58 40.76 19.68
CA LEU A 8 -27.67 40.05 20.35
C LEU A 8 -27.26 38.58 20.56
N LYS A 9 -27.31 38.11 21.82
CA LYS A 9 -27.02 36.71 22.20
C LYS A 9 -27.76 35.70 21.32
N ARG A 10 -29.00 35.99 20.97
CA ARG A 10 -29.85 35.17 20.11
C ARG A 10 -29.34 35.02 18.67
N PHE A 11 -28.47 35.92 18.20
CA PHE A 11 -27.92 35.90 16.85
C PHE A 11 -26.48 35.35 16.80
N TYR A 12 -25.57 35.85 17.65
CA TYR A 12 -24.17 35.42 17.55
C TYR A 12 -23.93 34.00 18.11
N ILE A 13 -24.75 33.50 19.06
CA ILE A 13 -24.60 32.13 19.60
C ILE A 13 -24.85 31.08 18.50
N PRO A 14 -25.96 31.11 17.74
CA PRO A 14 -26.15 30.23 16.59
C PRO A 14 -25.03 30.35 15.55
N CYS A 15 -24.53 31.55 15.27
CA CYS A 15 -23.41 31.74 14.33
C CYS A 15 -22.12 31.07 14.82
N ILE A 16 -21.77 31.22 16.12
CA ILE A 16 -20.60 30.55 16.69
C ILE A 16 -20.76 29.03 16.62
N ILE A 17 -21.95 28.52 16.98
CA ILE A 17 -22.25 27.07 16.89
C ILE A 17 -22.08 26.58 15.45
N LEU A 18 -22.59 27.32 14.47
CA LEU A 18 -22.44 26.99 13.06
C LEU A 18 -20.96 26.96 12.63
N ILE A 19 -20.16 27.94 13.04
CA ILE A 19 -18.72 27.98 12.74
C ILE A 19 -18.00 26.77 13.34
N ILE A 20 -18.33 26.39 14.59
CA ILE A 20 -17.75 25.21 15.24
C ILE A 20 -18.13 23.94 14.47
N ILE A 21 -19.40 23.78 14.08
CA ILE A 21 -19.86 22.64 13.28
C ILE A 21 -19.10 22.57 11.96
N LEU A 22 -18.97 23.69 11.23
CA LEU A 22 -18.24 23.75 9.97
C LEU A 22 -16.76 23.42 10.14
N ALA A 23 -16.11 23.91 11.20
CA ALA A 23 -14.72 23.60 11.50
C ALA A 23 -14.50 22.11 11.81
N VAL A 24 -15.40 21.50 12.60
CA VAL A 24 -15.38 20.07 12.89
C VAL A 24 -15.61 19.27 11.61
N LEU A 25 -16.61 19.63 10.80
CA LEU A 25 -16.89 18.97 9.51
C LEU A 25 -15.69 19.04 8.57
N ALA A 26 -15.07 20.21 8.42
CA ALA A 26 -13.87 20.38 7.61
C ALA A 26 -12.74 19.47 8.08
N LYS A 27 -12.48 19.40 9.39
CA LYS A 27 -11.43 18.55 9.96
C LYS A 27 -11.71 17.05 9.75
N LEU A 28 -12.97 16.63 9.91
CA LEU A 28 -13.39 15.24 9.71
C LEU A 28 -13.28 14.82 8.25
N LEU A 29 -13.82 15.64 7.34
CA LEU A 29 -13.91 15.33 5.92
C LEU A 29 -12.59 15.54 5.17
N TYR A 30 -11.68 16.38 5.67
CA TYR A 30 -10.45 16.72 4.97
C TYR A 30 -9.64 15.49 4.56
N SER A 31 -9.38 14.57 5.51
CA SER A 31 -8.54 13.40 5.26
C SER A 31 -9.11 12.40 4.25
N PRO A 32 -10.36 11.93 4.39
CA PRO A 32 -10.92 11.01 3.41
C PRO A 32 -11.12 11.65 2.04
N LEU A 33 -11.53 12.93 1.98
CA LEU A 33 -11.66 13.65 0.70
C LEU A 33 -10.30 13.91 0.04
N TYR A 34 -9.28 14.28 0.83
CA TYR A 34 -7.93 14.46 0.32
C TYR A 34 -7.36 13.14 -0.21
N THR A 35 -7.64 12.01 0.44
CA THR A 35 -7.25 10.68 -0.06
C THR A 35 -7.89 10.40 -1.42
N ILE A 36 -9.18 10.69 -1.58
CA ILE A 36 -9.88 10.54 -2.87
C ILE A 36 -9.28 11.46 -3.93
N TYR A 37 -9.11 12.75 -3.60
CA TYR A 37 -8.51 13.74 -4.49
C TYR A 37 -7.10 13.32 -4.94
N TRP A 38 -6.25 12.94 -4.00
CA TRP A 38 -4.88 12.53 -4.28
C TRP A 38 -4.85 11.26 -5.14
N GLY A 39 -5.66 10.25 -4.82
CA GLY A 39 -5.71 9.02 -5.59
C GLY A 39 -6.28 9.17 -6.99
N MET A 40 -7.14 10.17 -7.23
CA MET A 40 -7.66 10.48 -8.56
C MET A 40 -6.68 11.30 -9.41
N TYR A 41 -6.01 12.30 -8.82
CA TYR A 41 -5.27 13.30 -9.60
C TYR A 41 -3.75 13.22 -9.49
N HIS A 42 -3.23 12.72 -8.37
CA HIS A 42 -1.78 12.65 -8.11
C HIS A 42 -1.22 11.23 -8.26
N PHE A 43 -1.96 10.22 -7.81
CA PHE A 43 -1.52 8.83 -7.92
C PHE A 43 -1.22 8.38 -9.36
N PRO A 44 -2.00 8.75 -10.40
CA PRO A 44 -1.66 8.38 -11.78
C PRO A 44 -0.30 8.95 -12.24
N LYS A 45 0.05 10.17 -11.81
CA LYS A 45 1.35 10.77 -12.09
C LYS A 45 2.46 10.04 -11.34
N ALA A 46 2.23 9.68 -10.08
CA ALA A 46 3.16 8.85 -9.32
C ALA A 46 3.37 7.50 -10.00
N GLN A 47 2.30 6.85 -10.47
CA GLN A 47 2.37 5.57 -11.19
C GLN A 47 3.20 5.66 -12.48
N LEU A 48 3.17 6.79 -13.20
CA LEU A 48 4.04 7.00 -14.35
C LEU A 48 5.52 7.07 -13.94
N ASN A 49 5.83 7.77 -12.84
CA ASN A 49 7.18 7.81 -12.28
C ASN A 49 7.66 6.41 -11.86
N PHE A 50 6.75 5.58 -11.35
CA PHE A 50 7.06 4.20 -10.96
C PHE A 50 7.45 3.38 -12.18
N LYS A 51 6.66 3.44 -13.26
CA LYS A 51 6.98 2.78 -14.54
C LYS A 51 8.31 3.26 -15.14
N ASN A 52 8.62 4.55 -15.00
CA ASN A 52 9.89 5.09 -15.49
C ASN A 52 11.07 4.55 -14.69
N PHE A 53 10.93 4.45 -13.35
CA PHE A 53 11.93 3.83 -12.50
C PHE A 53 12.11 2.34 -12.84
N GLU A 54 11.02 1.58 -12.97
CA GLU A 54 11.06 0.16 -13.36
C GLU A 54 11.82 -0.05 -14.67
N LYS A 55 11.59 0.81 -15.68
CA LYS A 55 12.34 0.78 -16.95
C LYS A 55 13.83 1.02 -16.77
N MET A 56 14.23 1.96 -15.91
CA MET A 56 15.65 2.21 -15.60
C MET A 56 16.31 1.03 -14.91
N THR A 57 15.53 0.22 -14.19
CA THR A 57 16.02 -0.96 -13.46
C THR A 57 15.96 -2.24 -14.26
N LEU A 58 15.44 -2.21 -15.49
CA LEU A 58 15.36 -3.37 -16.36
C LEU A 58 16.70 -3.56 -17.11
N ASN A 59 17.45 -4.61 -16.76
CA ASN A 59 18.78 -4.91 -17.34
C ASN A 59 19.76 -3.73 -17.29
N PRO A 60 20.02 -3.14 -16.11
CA PRO A 60 20.84 -1.93 -16.02
C PRO A 60 22.31 -2.25 -16.25
N SER A 61 23.05 -1.31 -16.82
CA SER A 61 24.52 -1.38 -16.82
C SER A 61 25.06 -1.14 -15.41
N PRO A 62 26.30 -1.57 -15.08
CA PRO A 62 26.93 -1.23 -13.81
C PRO A 62 26.96 0.28 -13.51
N LYS A 63 27.09 1.11 -14.55
CA LYS A 63 27.02 2.58 -14.44
C LYS A 63 25.63 3.07 -14.02
N ASP A 64 24.58 2.46 -14.57
CA ASP A 64 23.20 2.80 -14.21
C ASP A 64 22.86 2.35 -12.78
N MET A 65 23.38 1.19 -12.36
CA MET A 65 23.25 0.73 -10.97
C MET A 65 23.89 1.73 -9.99
N ILE A 66 25.10 2.22 -10.30
CA ILE A 66 25.78 3.25 -9.48
C ILE A 66 24.93 4.51 -9.39
N LYS A 67 24.42 5.01 -10.51
CA LYS A 67 23.53 6.17 -10.54
C LYS A 67 22.29 5.94 -9.67
N ILE A 68 21.70 4.76 -9.70
CA ILE A 68 20.54 4.42 -8.87
C ILE A 68 20.90 4.46 -7.38
N VAL A 69 22.05 3.93 -6.99
CA VAL A 69 22.53 3.97 -5.61
C VAL A 69 22.85 5.40 -5.17
N ASP A 70 23.40 6.23 -6.03
CA ASP A 70 23.72 7.62 -5.67
C ASP A 70 22.46 8.52 -5.60
N ASP A 71 21.48 8.32 -6.50
CA ASP A 71 20.33 9.23 -6.64
C ASP A 71 19.05 8.78 -5.90
N TYR A 72 18.88 7.47 -5.64
CA TYR A 72 17.60 6.89 -5.24
C TYR A 72 17.61 6.18 -3.87
N GLN A 73 18.47 6.60 -2.94
CA GLN A 73 18.43 6.08 -1.57
C GLN A 73 17.00 6.15 -0.97
N PRO A 74 16.48 5.05 -0.40
CA PRO A 74 15.16 5.04 0.20
C PRO A 74 15.10 5.93 1.45
N LYS A 75 13.94 6.52 1.71
CA LYS A 75 13.71 7.37 2.88
C LYS A 75 12.78 6.67 3.84
N LEU A 76 13.18 6.59 5.11
CA LEU A 76 12.34 6.04 6.17
C LEU A 76 11.00 6.79 6.28
N GLU A 77 11.02 8.11 6.10
CA GLU A 77 9.84 8.96 6.23
C GLU A 77 8.73 8.61 5.24
N ASP A 78 9.08 8.14 4.03
CA ASP A 78 8.11 7.73 3.02
C ASP A 78 7.28 6.51 3.52
N PHE A 79 7.91 5.60 4.26
CA PHE A 79 7.23 4.44 4.87
C PHE A 79 6.42 4.83 6.11
N LYS A 80 6.92 5.75 6.94
CA LYS A 80 6.20 6.27 8.11
C LYS A 80 4.92 7.03 7.73
N ASP A 81 5.01 7.87 6.70
CA ASP A 81 3.85 8.58 6.15
C ASP A 81 2.80 7.59 5.61
N LEU A 82 3.24 6.58 4.85
CA LEU A 82 2.34 5.55 4.33
C LEU A 82 1.66 4.74 5.47
N ASN A 83 2.40 4.42 6.52
CA ASN A 83 1.85 3.77 7.71
C ASN A 83 0.82 4.62 8.44
N THR A 84 1.12 5.90 8.61
CA THR A 84 0.19 6.86 9.24
C THR A 84 -1.13 6.94 8.46
N LYS A 85 -1.04 6.94 7.12
CA LYS A 85 -2.22 6.90 6.23
C LYS A 85 -3.01 5.60 6.40
N MET A 86 -2.34 4.45 6.43
CA MET A 86 -2.99 3.15 6.60
C MET A 86 -3.65 3.02 7.98
N GLN A 87 -2.98 3.44 9.05
CA GLN A 87 -3.53 3.45 10.41
C GLN A 87 -4.82 4.28 10.51
N LYS A 88 -4.89 5.39 9.76
CA LYS A 88 -6.06 6.26 9.73
C LYS A 88 -7.21 5.72 8.87
N ALA A 89 -6.98 4.70 8.05
CA ALA A 89 -7.95 4.22 7.06
C ALA A 89 -9.29 3.80 7.67
N ILE A 90 -9.29 3.17 8.84
CA ILE A 90 -10.52 2.79 9.56
C ILE A 90 -11.35 4.04 9.91
N PHE A 91 -10.70 5.07 10.44
CA PHE A 91 -11.37 6.32 10.82
C PHE A 91 -11.90 7.06 9.60
N ASP A 92 -11.07 7.21 8.57
CA ASP A 92 -11.45 7.89 7.34
C ASP A 92 -12.57 7.16 6.61
N PHE A 93 -12.57 5.82 6.63
CA PHE A 93 -13.66 5.00 6.10
C PHE A 93 -14.96 5.20 6.90
N LYS A 94 -14.90 5.25 8.24
CA LYS A 94 -16.07 5.54 9.09
C LYS A 94 -16.69 6.90 8.74
N VAL A 95 -15.85 7.91 8.54
CA VAL A 95 -16.29 9.23 8.07
C VAL A 95 -16.91 9.11 6.68
N ALA A 96 -16.23 8.48 5.72
CA ALA A 96 -16.77 8.31 4.37
C ALA A 96 -18.13 7.61 4.36
N LYS A 97 -18.32 6.59 5.20
CA LYS A 97 -19.59 5.87 5.38
C LYS A 97 -20.68 6.75 5.98
N LEU A 98 -20.35 7.57 6.97
CA LEU A 98 -21.30 8.53 7.56
C LEU A 98 -21.86 9.51 6.52
N PHE A 99 -21.04 9.89 5.54
CA PHE A 99 -21.40 10.84 4.49
C PHE A 99 -21.76 10.18 3.15
N GLY A 100 -21.82 8.84 3.07
CA GLY A 100 -22.30 8.10 1.90
C GLY A 100 -21.34 8.05 0.70
N PHE A 101 -20.03 8.17 0.92
CA PHE A 101 -19.02 8.06 -0.14
C PHE A 101 -17.96 6.97 0.15
N GLU A 102 -18.29 5.99 0.99
CA GLU A 102 -17.35 4.94 1.42
C GLU A 102 -16.84 4.07 0.28
N ASP A 103 -17.67 3.80 -0.74
CA ASP A 103 -17.26 2.96 -1.88
C ASP A 103 -16.17 3.65 -2.69
N ARG A 104 -16.27 4.97 -2.86
CA ARG A 104 -15.23 5.76 -3.53
C ARG A 104 -13.96 5.83 -2.68
N TYR A 105 -14.10 6.00 -1.38
CA TYR A 105 -12.96 5.99 -0.47
C TYR A 105 -12.26 4.63 -0.47
N PHE A 106 -12.99 3.52 -0.35
CA PHE A 106 -12.46 2.15 -0.35
C PHE A 106 -11.66 1.85 -1.62
N GLU A 107 -12.24 2.11 -2.80
CA GLU A 107 -11.58 1.88 -4.08
C GLU A 107 -10.26 2.67 -4.18
N VAL A 108 -10.32 3.96 -3.88
CA VAL A 108 -9.19 4.87 -4.08
C VAL A 108 -8.10 4.67 -3.03
N SER A 109 -8.48 4.50 -1.76
CA SER A 109 -7.54 4.27 -0.66
C SER A 109 -6.74 2.98 -0.86
N LEU A 110 -7.43 1.86 -1.14
CA LEU A 110 -6.76 0.59 -1.42
C LEU A 110 -5.79 0.71 -2.58
N LYS A 111 -6.25 1.22 -3.73
CA LYS A 111 -5.40 1.34 -4.92
C LYS A 111 -4.17 2.23 -4.66
N SER A 112 -4.37 3.34 -3.97
CA SER A 112 -3.31 4.34 -3.71
C SER A 112 -2.30 3.84 -2.69
N TYR A 113 -2.75 3.35 -1.53
CA TYR A 113 -1.85 2.93 -0.45
C TYR A 113 -1.08 1.66 -0.83
N ILE A 114 -1.74 0.69 -1.47
CA ILE A 114 -1.09 -0.53 -1.94
C ILE A 114 -0.13 -0.24 -3.08
N GLY A 115 -0.52 0.60 -4.04
CA GLY A 115 0.36 1.00 -5.13
C GLY A 115 1.61 1.74 -4.63
N LEU A 116 1.46 2.63 -3.64
CA LEU A 116 2.58 3.28 -2.97
C LEU A 116 3.48 2.28 -2.23
N PHE A 117 2.90 1.34 -1.49
CA PHE A 117 3.66 0.30 -0.81
C PHE A 117 4.52 -0.50 -1.79
N ILE A 118 3.92 -1.00 -2.87
CA ILE A 118 4.61 -1.82 -3.89
C ILE A 118 5.78 -1.03 -4.48
N PHE A 119 5.57 0.24 -4.82
CA PHE A 119 6.63 1.08 -5.36
C PHE A 119 7.76 1.34 -4.37
N LEU A 120 7.43 1.75 -3.14
CA LEU A 120 8.43 2.02 -2.11
C LEU A 120 9.24 0.76 -1.80
N HIS A 121 8.57 -0.38 -1.71
CA HIS A 121 9.21 -1.69 -1.57
C HIS A 121 10.15 -1.99 -2.75
N GLY A 122 9.69 -1.89 -3.99
CA GLY A 122 10.51 -2.18 -5.17
C GLY A 122 11.72 -1.26 -5.33
N LYS A 123 11.56 0.03 -5.00
CA LYS A 123 12.65 1.02 -5.00
C LYS A 123 13.70 0.68 -3.96
N GLU A 124 13.28 0.39 -2.73
CA GLU A 124 14.18 0.03 -1.64
C GLU A 124 14.91 -1.30 -1.93
N HIS A 125 14.20 -2.31 -2.42
CA HIS A 125 14.80 -3.59 -2.74
C HIS A 125 15.86 -3.45 -3.83
N THR A 126 15.53 -2.72 -4.90
CA THR A 126 16.47 -2.44 -5.98
C THR A 126 17.71 -1.70 -5.49
N TYR A 127 17.52 -0.69 -4.65
CA TYR A 127 18.62 0.07 -4.07
C TYR A 127 19.58 -0.83 -3.29
N PHE A 128 19.08 -1.62 -2.33
CA PHE A 128 19.94 -2.46 -1.50
C PHE A 128 20.59 -3.60 -2.29
N ASN A 129 19.89 -4.17 -3.27
CA ASN A 129 20.49 -5.15 -4.17
C ASN A 129 21.66 -4.58 -4.96
N TYR A 130 21.49 -3.41 -5.58
CA TYR A 130 22.56 -2.78 -6.35
C TYR A 130 23.70 -2.31 -5.45
N LEU A 131 23.40 -1.79 -4.26
CA LEU A 131 24.42 -1.45 -3.29
C LEU A 131 25.24 -2.67 -2.87
N ASN A 132 24.61 -3.81 -2.61
CA ASN A 132 25.30 -5.07 -2.31
C ASN A 132 26.17 -5.52 -3.50
N PHE A 133 25.63 -5.49 -4.72
CA PHE A 133 26.35 -5.88 -5.92
C PHE A 133 27.59 -5.00 -6.16
N ILE A 134 27.42 -3.67 -6.13
CA ILE A 134 28.49 -2.70 -6.38
C ILE A 134 29.56 -2.76 -5.30
N SER A 135 29.17 -2.96 -4.03
CA SER A 135 30.12 -3.11 -2.91
C SER A 135 31.04 -4.33 -3.08
N ASN A 136 30.62 -5.32 -3.86
CA ASN A 136 31.40 -6.51 -4.17
C ASN A 136 32.23 -6.37 -5.45
N LEU A 137 32.02 -5.33 -6.26
CA LEU A 137 32.82 -5.08 -7.46
C LEU A 137 34.25 -4.69 -7.09
N ASN A 138 35.20 -5.12 -7.91
CA ASN A 138 36.59 -4.69 -7.79
C ASN A 138 36.77 -3.35 -8.52
N SER A 139 36.52 -2.23 -7.82
CA SER A 139 36.61 -0.87 -8.36
C SER A 139 37.33 0.08 -7.39
N ASN A 140 37.84 1.20 -7.92
CA ASN A 140 38.45 2.25 -7.10
C ASN A 140 37.46 2.88 -6.10
N GLU A 141 36.16 2.76 -6.35
CA GLU A 141 35.10 3.26 -5.47
C GLU A 141 34.58 2.20 -4.48
N LYS A 142 35.15 0.99 -4.47
CA LYS A 142 34.68 -0.11 -3.60
C LYS A 142 34.54 0.31 -2.14
N GLN A 143 35.52 1.04 -1.59
CA GLN A 143 35.48 1.48 -0.20
C GLN A 143 34.34 2.48 0.08
N LYS A 144 33.99 3.35 -0.89
CA LYS A 144 32.84 4.27 -0.80
C LYS A 144 31.56 3.47 -0.58
N TYR A 145 31.29 2.48 -1.41
CA TYR A 145 30.06 1.69 -1.35
C TYR A 145 30.03 0.70 -0.18
N LEU A 146 31.18 0.13 0.22
CA LEU A 146 31.26 -0.66 1.45
C LEU A 146 30.90 0.17 2.70
N ASN A 147 31.42 1.40 2.79
CA ASN A 147 31.09 2.31 3.88
C ASN A 147 29.60 2.70 3.84
N LEU A 148 29.05 2.98 2.65
CA LEU A 148 27.63 3.27 2.46
C LEU A 148 26.74 2.08 2.85
N ARG A 149 27.15 0.85 2.52
CA ARG A 149 26.42 -0.36 2.91
C ARG A 149 26.41 -0.55 4.42
N ALA A 150 27.54 -0.32 5.08
CA ALA A 150 27.65 -0.39 6.53
C ALA A 150 26.76 0.66 7.21
N SER A 151 26.76 1.91 6.72
CA SER A 151 25.98 3.01 7.30
C SER A 151 24.47 2.89 7.06
N THR A 152 24.04 2.20 6.00
CA THR A 152 22.62 2.05 5.64
C THR A 152 21.96 0.79 6.21
N LYS A 153 22.69 -0.06 6.93
CA LYS A 153 22.16 -1.30 7.52
C LYS A 153 21.03 -1.04 8.52
N ASP A 154 21.15 0.01 9.33
CA ASP A 154 20.11 0.38 10.30
C ASP A 154 18.86 0.94 9.59
N LEU A 155 19.05 1.72 8.51
CA LEU A 155 17.95 2.22 7.68
C LEU A 155 17.13 1.07 7.06
N GLU A 156 17.81 0.05 6.50
CA GLU A 156 17.15 -1.14 5.94
C GLU A 156 16.28 -1.85 6.99
N LYS A 157 16.81 -2.01 8.21
CA LYS A 157 16.07 -2.61 9.33
C LYS A 157 14.86 -1.76 9.72
N GLN A 158 15.02 -0.45 9.88
CA GLN A 158 13.91 0.44 10.24
C GLN A 158 12.82 0.46 9.15
N ILE A 159 13.19 0.45 7.87
CA ILE A 159 12.23 0.35 6.77
C ILE A 159 11.47 -0.99 6.83
N PHE A 160 12.17 -2.09 7.12
CA PHE A 160 11.53 -3.39 7.27
C PHE A 160 10.50 -3.40 8.40
N GLU A 161 10.81 -2.81 9.55
CA GLU A 161 9.87 -2.66 10.67
C GLU A 161 8.64 -1.82 10.28
N GLU A 162 8.83 -0.73 9.54
CA GLU A 162 7.71 0.07 9.02
C GLU A 162 6.87 -0.74 8.01
N LYS A 163 7.46 -1.57 7.14
CA LYS A 163 6.69 -2.46 6.24
C LYS A 163 5.82 -3.44 7.02
N LEU A 164 6.32 -3.98 8.14
CA LEU A 164 5.52 -4.86 9.00
C LEU A 164 4.36 -4.13 9.68
N LYS A 165 4.58 -2.89 10.14
CA LYS A 165 3.51 -2.04 10.69
C LYS A 165 2.43 -1.76 9.63
N PHE A 166 2.83 -1.50 8.38
CA PHE A 166 1.89 -1.32 7.27
C PHE A 166 0.94 -2.51 7.14
N ILE A 167 1.51 -3.71 7.10
CA ILE A 167 0.75 -4.96 6.97
C ILE A 167 -0.21 -5.12 8.13
N LYS A 168 0.26 -4.88 9.36
CA LYS A 168 -0.60 -4.96 10.54
C LYS A 168 -1.80 -4.02 10.43
N HIS A 169 -1.58 -2.75 10.08
CA HIS A 169 -2.67 -1.79 9.89
C HIS A 169 -3.59 -2.15 8.73
N TYR A 170 -3.05 -2.79 7.69
CA TYR A 170 -3.84 -3.31 6.60
C TYR A 170 -4.76 -4.47 7.03
N GLU A 171 -4.25 -5.42 7.82
CA GLU A 171 -5.06 -6.48 8.41
C GLU A 171 -6.16 -5.90 9.31
N GLU A 172 -5.83 -4.96 10.19
CA GLU A 172 -6.80 -4.27 11.05
C GLU A 172 -7.92 -3.60 10.22
N PHE A 173 -7.57 -3.00 9.08
CA PHE A 173 -8.55 -2.41 8.18
C PHE A 173 -9.41 -3.46 7.48
N TYR A 174 -8.80 -4.54 6.98
CA TYR A 174 -9.51 -5.66 6.38
C TYR A 174 -10.52 -6.28 7.36
N ASP A 175 -10.07 -6.63 8.55
CA ASP A 175 -10.88 -7.25 9.61
C ASP A 175 -12.02 -6.30 10.02
N TYR A 176 -11.76 -4.99 10.08
CA TYR A 176 -12.79 -4.00 10.31
C TYR A 176 -13.86 -4.03 9.20
N LEU A 177 -13.47 -4.01 7.92
CA LEU A 177 -14.41 -4.05 6.80
C LEU A 177 -15.25 -5.33 6.79
N ASP A 178 -14.63 -6.47 7.12
CA ASP A 178 -15.32 -7.76 7.23
C ASP A 178 -16.32 -7.74 8.41
N SER A 179 -15.88 -7.28 9.59
CA SER A 179 -16.70 -7.25 10.81
C SER A 179 -17.99 -6.43 10.70
N ILE A 180 -18.00 -5.40 9.84
CA ILE A 180 -19.18 -4.56 9.60
C ILE A 180 -20.02 -5.04 8.40
N GLY A 181 -19.71 -6.22 7.84
CA GLY A 181 -20.37 -6.79 6.67
C GLY A 181 -20.17 -5.98 5.39
N TYR A 182 -19.16 -5.10 5.34
CA TYR A 182 -18.93 -4.26 4.15
C TYR A 182 -18.45 -5.09 2.97
N LEU A 183 -17.60 -6.09 3.21
CA LEU A 183 -17.11 -6.98 2.18
C LEU A 183 -18.21 -7.90 1.62
N ASP A 184 -19.31 -8.10 2.35
CA ASP A 184 -20.46 -8.90 1.89
C ASP A 184 -21.28 -8.22 0.78
N LYS A 185 -20.97 -6.95 0.44
CA LYS A 185 -21.53 -6.26 -0.74
C LYS A 185 -21.28 -7.02 -2.05
N GLY A 186 -20.26 -7.87 -2.12
CA GLY A 186 -20.07 -8.80 -3.23
C GLY A 186 -18.60 -9.21 -3.45
N SER A 187 -18.38 -10.18 -4.34
CA SER A 187 -17.05 -10.72 -4.61
C SER A 187 -16.03 -9.69 -5.07
N TRP A 188 -16.45 -8.61 -5.74
CA TRP A 188 -15.56 -7.49 -6.10
C TRP A 188 -14.90 -6.86 -4.86
N TYR A 189 -15.69 -6.50 -3.84
CA TYR A 189 -15.16 -5.88 -2.61
C TYR A 189 -14.24 -6.83 -1.86
N LYS A 190 -14.66 -8.10 -1.66
CA LYS A 190 -13.81 -9.13 -1.05
C LYS A 190 -12.50 -9.32 -1.80
N THR A 191 -12.56 -9.37 -3.12
CA THR A 191 -11.38 -9.57 -3.95
C THR A 191 -10.42 -8.38 -3.90
N MET A 192 -10.94 -7.14 -4.00
CA MET A 192 -10.14 -5.92 -3.89
C MET A 192 -9.47 -5.78 -2.52
N ALA A 193 -10.08 -6.32 -1.46
CA ALA A 193 -9.52 -6.33 -0.11
C ALA A 193 -8.58 -7.53 0.16
N ILE A 194 -8.80 -8.70 -0.46
CA ILE A 194 -7.93 -9.88 -0.27
C ILE A 194 -6.66 -9.77 -1.13
N TYR A 195 -6.77 -9.27 -2.36
CA TYR A 195 -5.64 -9.20 -3.29
C TYR A 195 -4.40 -8.52 -2.67
N PRO A 196 -4.51 -7.37 -1.98
CA PRO A 196 -3.34 -6.76 -1.35
C PRO A 196 -2.75 -7.58 -0.20
N LYS A 197 -3.57 -8.33 0.56
CA LYS A 197 -3.08 -9.25 1.61
C LYS A 197 -2.08 -10.24 1.04
N ILE A 198 -2.40 -10.79 -0.15
CA ILE A 198 -1.57 -11.74 -0.88
C ILE A 198 -0.33 -11.04 -1.43
N THR A 199 -0.52 -9.93 -2.17
CA THR A 199 0.55 -9.24 -2.88
C THR A 199 1.63 -8.70 -1.95
N ILE A 200 1.24 -8.05 -0.84
CA ILE A 200 2.22 -7.49 0.11
C ILE A 200 3.08 -8.61 0.72
N ARG A 201 2.45 -9.72 1.13
CA ARG A 201 3.15 -10.88 1.69
C ARG A 201 4.06 -11.54 0.66
N GLY A 202 3.58 -11.71 -0.57
CA GLY A 202 4.37 -12.23 -1.68
C GLY A 202 5.64 -11.42 -1.91
N LEU A 203 5.53 -10.08 -1.93
CA LEU A 203 6.68 -9.19 -2.06
C LEU A 203 7.67 -9.32 -0.90
N LEU A 204 7.18 -9.40 0.34
CA LEU A 204 8.06 -9.63 1.48
C LEU A 204 8.81 -10.96 1.41
N LEU A 205 8.14 -12.02 0.93
CA LEU A 205 8.74 -13.34 0.82
C LEU A 205 9.75 -13.40 -0.33
N PHE A 206 9.43 -12.87 -1.50
CA PHE A 206 10.31 -12.93 -2.68
C PHE A 206 11.67 -12.26 -2.50
N HIS A 207 11.72 -11.22 -1.68
CA HIS A 207 12.84 -10.28 -1.65
C HIS A 207 13.68 -10.37 -0.38
N ASN A 208 13.34 -11.28 0.52
CA ASN A 208 14.09 -11.50 1.75
C ASN A 208 15.07 -12.66 1.54
N ASN A 209 16.37 -12.38 1.43
CA ASN A 209 17.44 -13.38 1.32
C ASN A 209 17.50 -14.34 2.54
N GLN A 210 16.68 -14.08 3.57
CA GLN A 210 16.46 -14.91 4.76
C GLN A 210 15.26 -15.87 4.61
N LEU A 211 14.79 -16.14 3.38
CA LEU A 211 13.72 -17.11 3.10
C LEU A 211 13.94 -18.46 3.83
N CYS A 212 15.19 -18.90 3.95
CA CYS A 212 15.53 -20.16 4.62
C CYS A 212 15.55 -20.09 6.16
N SER A 213 15.41 -18.93 6.81
CA SER A 213 15.86 -18.75 8.20
C SER A 213 14.85 -18.16 9.19
N SER A 214 13.53 -18.30 9.01
CA SER A 214 12.61 -17.92 10.09
C SER A 214 11.31 -18.73 10.17
N LYS A 215 10.82 -18.94 11.39
CA LYS A 215 9.47 -19.47 11.68
C LYS A 215 8.39 -18.56 11.07
N ASP A 216 8.69 -17.27 10.94
CA ASP A 216 7.80 -16.25 10.38
C ASP A 216 7.60 -16.42 8.87
N THR A 217 8.62 -16.92 8.13
CA THR A 217 8.52 -17.16 6.69
C THR A 217 7.44 -18.18 6.36
N ASN A 218 7.42 -19.32 7.04
CA ASN A 218 6.40 -20.35 6.84
C ASN A 218 5.01 -19.85 7.23
N PHE A 219 4.90 -19.09 8.32
CA PHE A 219 3.63 -18.51 8.74
C PHE A 219 3.07 -17.52 7.70
N ILE A 220 3.91 -16.58 7.22
CA ILE A 220 3.51 -15.61 6.19
C ILE A 220 3.10 -16.34 4.91
N PHE A 221 3.84 -17.38 4.52
CA PHE A 221 3.55 -18.13 3.30
C PHE A 221 2.27 -18.96 3.39
N GLN A 222 1.99 -19.62 4.52
CA GLN A 222 0.72 -20.33 4.71
C GLN A 222 -0.46 -19.35 4.72
N ASN A 223 -0.33 -18.22 5.40
CA ASN A 223 -1.35 -17.19 5.38
C ASN A 223 -1.61 -16.66 3.96
N MET A 224 -0.56 -16.51 3.14
CA MET A 224 -0.69 -16.16 1.73
C MET A 224 -1.48 -17.20 0.93
N LYS A 225 -1.21 -18.51 1.12
CA LYS A 225 -1.96 -19.60 0.46
C LYS A 225 -3.43 -19.63 0.88
N GLU A 226 -3.71 -19.45 2.17
CA GLU A 226 -5.08 -19.38 2.68
C GLU A 226 -5.86 -18.24 2.02
N ASN A 227 -5.27 -17.03 1.97
CA ASN A 227 -5.89 -15.89 1.30
C ASN A 227 -6.06 -16.14 -0.21
N TYR A 228 -5.11 -16.80 -0.87
CA TYR A 228 -5.26 -17.18 -2.28
C TYR A 228 -6.40 -18.19 -2.49
N ASN A 229 -6.55 -19.18 -1.61
CA ASN A 229 -7.67 -20.12 -1.67
C ASN A 229 -9.01 -19.40 -1.52
N ILE A 230 -9.11 -18.45 -0.58
CA ILE A 230 -10.32 -17.61 -0.44
C ILE A 230 -10.55 -16.84 -1.75
N PHE A 231 -9.53 -16.15 -2.26
CA PHE A 231 -9.59 -15.40 -3.51
C PHE A 231 -10.11 -16.26 -4.67
N ASN A 232 -9.57 -17.46 -4.84
CA ASN A 232 -9.87 -18.35 -5.96
C ASN A 232 -11.30 -18.94 -5.87
N ASN A 233 -11.80 -19.16 -4.65
CA ASN A 233 -13.13 -19.69 -4.40
C ASN A 233 -14.25 -18.64 -4.45
N LEU A 234 -13.94 -17.34 -4.57
CA LEU A 234 -14.95 -16.30 -4.73
C LEU A 234 -15.67 -16.44 -6.08
N ASP A 235 -17.02 -16.50 -6.05
CA ASP A 235 -17.83 -16.48 -7.27
C ASP A 235 -17.73 -15.11 -7.96
N PRO A 236 -17.14 -15.02 -9.17
CA PRO A 236 -17.00 -13.76 -9.89
C PRO A 236 -18.33 -13.18 -10.38
N ASN A 237 -19.44 -13.95 -10.33
CA ASN A 237 -20.77 -13.49 -10.70
C ASN A 237 -21.60 -12.97 -9.53
N SER A 238 -21.15 -13.16 -8.29
CA SER A 238 -21.90 -12.78 -7.08
C SER A 238 -21.93 -11.26 -6.81
N SER A 239 -21.19 -10.46 -7.58
CA SER A 239 -21.18 -9.00 -7.44
C SER A 239 -22.23 -8.33 -8.33
N LYS A 240 -23.13 -7.53 -7.74
CA LYS A 240 -23.94 -6.54 -8.47
C LYS A 240 -23.08 -5.32 -8.81
N LEU A 241 -22.18 -5.46 -9.78
CA LEU A 241 -21.47 -4.31 -10.34
C LEU A 241 -22.47 -3.43 -11.10
N LEU A 242 -22.40 -2.12 -10.88
CA LEU A 242 -23.28 -1.13 -11.50
C LEU A 242 -23.13 -1.08 -13.04
N ASP A 243 -22.01 -1.55 -13.58
CA ASP A 243 -21.66 -1.47 -15.00
C ASP A 243 -21.26 -2.86 -15.54
N LYS A 244 -21.89 -3.26 -16.67
CA LYS A 244 -21.64 -4.55 -17.34
C LYS A 244 -20.26 -4.63 -18.00
N THR A 245 -19.72 -3.50 -18.47
CA THR A 245 -18.37 -3.40 -19.06
C THR A 245 -17.31 -3.62 -17.98
N LEU A 246 -17.49 -2.96 -16.82
CA LEU A 246 -16.68 -3.21 -15.63
C LEU A 246 -16.75 -4.68 -15.20
N GLY A 247 -17.90 -5.34 -15.35
CA GLY A 247 -18.06 -6.76 -15.05
C GLY A 247 -17.21 -7.71 -15.91
N LYS A 248 -16.98 -7.38 -17.20
CA LYS A 248 -16.10 -8.18 -18.08
C LYS A 248 -14.63 -7.92 -17.79
N GLU A 249 -14.24 -6.64 -17.74
CA GLU A 249 -12.87 -6.23 -17.40
C GLU A 249 -12.43 -6.79 -16.05
N TRP A 250 -13.35 -6.82 -15.08
CA TRP A 250 -13.17 -7.43 -13.78
C TRP A 250 -12.81 -8.91 -13.84
N LYS A 251 -13.57 -9.70 -14.60
CA LYS A 251 -13.37 -11.15 -14.70
C LYS A 251 -12.03 -11.48 -15.34
N ASP A 252 -11.67 -10.75 -16.39
CA ASP A 252 -10.39 -10.90 -17.08
C ASP A 252 -9.23 -10.48 -16.14
N TYR A 253 -9.38 -9.37 -15.43
CA TYR A 253 -8.42 -8.91 -14.42
C TYR A 253 -8.21 -9.94 -13.30
N ARG A 254 -9.29 -10.47 -12.72
CA ARG A 254 -9.24 -11.50 -11.68
C ARG A 254 -8.54 -12.76 -12.18
N LYS A 255 -8.86 -13.22 -13.40
CA LYS A 255 -8.24 -14.41 -14.00
C LYS A 255 -6.72 -14.22 -14.15
N ASN A 256 -6.30 -13.08 -14.70
CA ASN A 256 -4.88 -12.78 -14.90
C ASN A 256 -4.14 -12.67 -13.56
N ILE A 257 -4.75 -12.06 -12.56
CA ILE A 257 -4.19 -11.99 -11.20
C ILE A 257 -4.08 -13.36 -10.56
N SER A 258 -5.09 -14.21 -10.72
CA SER A 258 -5.08 -15.56 -10.16
C SER A 258 -3.86 -16.36 -10.64
N ILE A 259 -3.60 -16.31 -11.95
CA ILE A 259 -2.45 -16.97 -12.58
C ILE A 259 -1.13 -16.38 -12.06
N PHE A 260 -1.05 -15.05 -11.97
CA PHE A 260 0.15 -14.38 -11.45
C PHE A 260 0.45 -14.74 -9.99
N ILE A 261 -0.57 -14.79 -9.14
CA ILE A 261 -0.43 -15.20 -7.74
C ILE A 261 -0.01 -16.66 -7.63
N GLU A 262 -0.60 -17.54 -8.44
CA GLU A 262 -0.27 -18.97 -8.45
C GLU A 262 1.20 -19.21 -8.82
N ASP A 263 1.68 -18.58 -9.91
CA ASP A 263 3.08 -18.63 -10.31
C ASP A 263 4.01 -18.08 -9.22
N THR A 264 3.59 -16.99 -8.58
CA THR A 264 4.28 -16.39 -7.44
C THR A 264 4.40 -17.37 -6.25
N ILE A 265 3.30 -18.01 -5.85
CA ILE A 265 3.27 -19.00 -4.78
C ILE A 265 4.18 -20.19 -5.12
N ASN A 266 4.14 -20.67 -6.36
CA ASN A 266 4.97 -21.79 -6.81
C ASN A 266 6.47 -21.47 -6.76
N LYS A 267 6.86 -20.26 -7.18
CA LYS A 267 8.25 -19.80 -7.09
C LYS A 267 8.73 -19.71 -5.64
N ILE A 268 7.91 -19.16 -4.75
CA ILE A 268 8.22 -19.09 -3.31
C ILE A 268 8.31 -20.50 -2.72
N GLN A 269 7.38 -21.41 -3.03
CA GLN A 269 7.41 -22.80 -2.56
C GLN A 269 8.71 -23.48 -2.98
N LYS A 270 9.09 -23.36 -4.26
CA LYS A 270 10.33 -23.95 -4.78
C LYS A 270 11.56 -23.42 -4.03
N ALA A 271 11.66 -22.10 -3.84
CA ALA A 271 12.76 -21.49 -3.11
C ALA A 271 12.82 -21.99 -1.65
N LEU A 272 11.67 -22.18 -0.99
CA LEU A 272 11.59 -22.71 0.37
C LEU A 272 11.93 -24.21 0.45
N ASP A 273 11.65 -24.99 -0.59
CA ASP A 273 12.02 -26.41 -0.63
C ASP A 273 13.51 -26.60 -0.88
N GLU A 274 14.17 -25.70 -1.63
CA GLU A 274 15.63 -25.66 -1.80
C GLU A 274 16.38 -25.28 -0.50
N CYS A 275 15.68 -24.75 0.51
CA CYS A 275 16.23 -24.44 1.83
C CYS A 275 16.29 -25.65 2.79
N LYS A 276 15.65 -26.78 2.45
CA LYS A 276 15.58 -28.00 3.28
C LYS A 276 16.69 -28.98 2.93
#